data_AF-B1K845-F1
#
_entry.id   AF-B1K845-F1
#
_cell.length_a   1.000
_cell.length_b   1.000
_cell.length_c   1.000
_cell.angle_alpha   90.00
_cell.angle_beta   90.00
_cell.angle_gamma   90.00
#
_symmetry.space_group_name_H-M   'P 1'
#
loop_
_entity.id
_entity.type
_entity.pdbx_description
1 polymer ?
#
loop_
_entity_poly.entity_id
_entity_poly.type
_entity_poly.pdbx_seq_one_letter_code
_entity_poly.pdbx_strand_id
1 'polypeptide(L)'
;MSHVTDVPAAGSAAALAHFEASLRFETDCWDVHDAFASGTPDFVLLDVRGPDQFAAGHVPGARNLPHRKIIESKLAGYPADTLFVVYCAGPHCNGAARAAIRLARLGRPVKLMIGGVTGWLDEGFALSNDVQPANAEAA
;
A
#
# COMPACT_ATOMS: atom_id res chain seq x y z
N MET A 1 -25.77 -28.15 -0.89
CA MET A 1 -24.93 -27.33 -0.01
C MET A 1 -24.22 -26.30 -0.88
N SER A 2 -23.89 -25.14 -0.33
CA SER A 2 -23.13 -24.11 -1.06
C SER A 2 -21.64 -24.38 -0.90
N HIS A 3 -20.82 -24.04 -1.90
CA HIS A 3 -19.35 -24.01 -1.78
C HIS A 3 -18.86 -23.20 -0.59
N VAL A 4 -19.67 -22.23 -0.13
CA VAL A 4 -19.39 -21.42 1.07
C VAL A 4 -19.37 -22.28 2.34
N THR A 5 -20.20 -23.32 2.42
CA THR A 5 -20.37 -24.16 3.62
C THR A 5 -19.79 -25.56 3.46
N ASP A 6 -19.23 -25.88 2.28
CA ASP A 6 -18.58 -27.18 2.02
C ASP A 6 -17.32 -27.37 2.89
N VAL A 7 -16.68 -26.26 3.26
CA VAL A 7 -15.61 -26.21 4.28
C VAL A 7 -16.14 -25.40 5.47
N PRO A 8 -16.15 -25.95 6.71
CA PRO A 8 -16.63 -25.22 7.86
C PRO A 8 -15.71 -24.05 8.21
N ALA A 9 -16.29 -22.97 8.72
CA ALA A 9 -15.54 -21.82 9.21
C ALA A 9 -14.62 -22.20 10.38
N ALA A 10 -13.52 -21.46 10.53
CA ALA A 10 -12.66 -21.57 11.70
C ALA A 10 -13.42 -21.17 12.98
N GLY A 11 -13.03 -21.74 14.12
CA GLY A 11 -13.53 -21.29 15.43
C GLY A 11 -13.05 -19.87 15.75
N SER A 12 -13.81 -19.14 16.60
CA SER A 12 -13.60 -17.71 16.85
C SER A 12 -12.18 -17.32 17.26
N ALA A 13 -11.50 -18.14 18.07
CA ALA A 13 -10.12 -17.86 18.49
C ALA A 13 -9.12 -17.90 17.32
N ALA A 14 -9.27 -18.87 16.42
CA ALA A 14 -8.44 -18.98 15.22
C ALA A 14 -8.76 -17.86 14.22
N ALA A 15 -10.04 -17.51 14.08
CA ALA A 15 -10.47 -16.38 13.25
C ALA A 15 -9.87 -15.06 13.74
N LEU A 16 -9.93 -14.79 15.05
CA LEU A 16 -9.36 -13.59 15.66
C LEU A 16 -7.86 -13.48 15.37
N ALA A 17 -7.09 -14.53 15.67
CA ALA A 17 -5.65 -14.55 15.45
C ALA A 17 -5.28 -14.34 13.98
N HIS A 18 -6.08 -14.89 13.05
CA HIS A 18 -5.87 -14.72 11.61
C HIS A 18 -6.13 -13.28 11.16
N PHE A 19 -7.32 -12.74 11.44
CA PHE A 19 -7.71 -11.43 10.91
C PHE A 19 -6.91 -10.28 11.56
N GLU A 20 -6.57 -10.38 12.85
CA GLU A 20 -5.64 -9.42 13.48
C GLU A 20 -4.25 -9.48 12.85
N ALA A 21 -3.78 -10.65 12.44
CA ALA A 21 -2.51 -10.78 11.74
C ALA A 21 -2.57 -10.16 10.35
N SER A 22 -3.60 -10.46 9.57
CA SER A 22 -3.78 -9.90 8.23
C SER A 22 -3.76 -8.37 8.26
N LEU A 23 -4.53 -7.75 9.15
CA LEU A 23 -4.60 -6.29 9.29
C LEU A 23 -3.27 -5.62 9.73
N ARG A 24 -2.31 -6.36 10.26
CA ARG A 24 -0.95 -5.84 10.50
C ARG A 24 -0.12 -5.73 9.21
N PHE A 25 -0.45 -6.51 8.19
CA PHE A 25 0.29 -6.58 6.93
C PHE A 25 -0.39 -5.83 5.79
N GLU A 26 -1.68 -5.59 5.88
CA GLU A 26 -2.46 -4.98 4.80
C GLU A 26 -3.44 -3.90 5.26
N THR A 27 -3.91 -3.12 4.28
CA THR A 27 -4.93 -2.09 4.36
C THR A 27 -5.68 -2.08 3.03
N ASP A 28 -6.96 -1.71 2.99
CA ASP A 28 -7.69 -1.63 1.72
C ASP A 28 -7.61 -0.23 1.07
N CYS A 29 -8.27 -0.05 -0.08
CA CYS A 29 -8.26 1.24 -0.78
C CYS A 29 -9.12 2.27 -0.04
N TRP A 30 -10.22 1.85 0.57
CA TRP A 30 -11.11 2.72 1.35
C TRP A 30 -10.40 3.36 2.54
N ASP A 31 -9.68 2.58 3.35
CA ASP A 31 -8.91 3.06 4.51
C ASP A 31 -7.89 4.12 4.08
N VAL A 32 -7.19 3.88 2.97
CA VAL A 32 -6.21 4.84 2.42
C VAL A 32 -6.92 6.11 1.93
N HIS A 33 -8.03 5.98 1.22
CA HIS A 33 -8.83 7.12 0.76
C HIS A 33 -9.34 7.97 1.93
N ASP A 34 -9.94 7.33 2.94
CA ASP A 34 -10.46 8.00 4.13
C ASP A 34 -9.33 8.72 4.91
N ALA A 35 -8.16 8.09 5.05
CA ALA A 35 -7.00 8.71 5.69
C ALA A 35 -6.58 10.02 4.98
N PHE A 36 -6.52 10.03 3.65
CA PHE A 36 -6.22 11.25 2.88
C PHE A 36 -7.36 12.28 2.91
N ALA A 37 -8.62 11.83 2.98
CA ALA A 37 -9.77 12.73 3.08
C ALA A 37 -9.87 13.42 4.45
N SER A 38 -9.42 12.75 5.51
CA SER A 38 -9.45 13.25 6.89
C SER A 38 -8.32 14.25 7.21
N GLY A 39 -7.29 14.36 6.38
CA GLY A 39 -6.19 15.29 6.56
C GLY A 39 -4.84 14.77 6.06
N THR A 40 -3.78 15.03 6.83
CA THR A 40 -2.44 14.50 6.52
C THR A 40 -2.33 13.09 7.10
N PRO A 41 -2.17 12.04 6.27
CA PRO A 41 -2.00 10.69 6.77
C PRO A 41 -0.68 10.52 7.53
N ASP A 42 -0.68 9.59 8.48
CA ASP A 42 0.48 9.20 9.30
C ASP A 42 1.39 8.17 8.62
N PHE A 43 1.25 7.99 7.31
CA PHE A 43 2.02 7.06 6.49
C PHE A 43 2.44 7.67 5.16
N VAL A 44 3.43 7.03 4.52
CA VAL A 44 3.87 7.37 3.17
C VAL A 44 3.33 6.33 2.18
N LEU A 45 2.44 6.78 1.29
CA LEU A 45 1.92 5.94 0.22
C LEU A 45 2.92 5.87 -0.95
N LEU A 46 3.30 4.66 -1.34
CA LEU A 46 4.24 4.39 -2.42
C LEU A 46 3.57 3.65 -3.57
N ASP A 47 3.61 4.28 -4.74
CA ASP A 47 3.36 3.62 -6.01
C ASP A 47 4.64 2.90 -6.45
N VAL A 48 4.60 1.57 -6.46
CA VAL A 48 5.78 0.76 -6.76
C VAL A 48 5.86 0.29 -8.22
N ARG A 49 4.98 0.83 -9.07
CA ARG A 49 4.97 0.66 -10.53
C ARG A 49 6.06 1.52 -11.19
N GLY A 50 6.20 1.37 -12.51
CA GLY A 50 7.13 2.20 -13.29
C GLY A 50 6.72 3.68 -13.34
N PRO A 51 7.67 4.61 -13.56
CA PRO A 51 7.37 6.04 -13.66
C PRO A 51 6.30 6.38 -14.71
N ASP A 52 6.30 5.70 -15.86
CA ASP A 52 5.31 5.93 -16.91
C ASP A 52 3.89 5.56 -16.47
N GLN A 53 3.75 4.48 -15.67
CA GLN A 53 2.46 4.07 -15.13
C GLN A 53 1.97 5.02 -14.04
N PHE A 54 2.89 5.56 -13.24
CA PHE A 54 2.58 6.57 -12.24
C PHE A 54 2.14 7.89 -12.90
N ALA A 55 2.88 8.35 -13.92
CA ALA A 55 2.57 9.56 -14.67
C ALA A 55 1.25 9.47 -15.45
N ALA A 56 0.86 8.27 -15.89
CA ALA A 56 -0.44 8.03 -16.53
C ALA A 56 -1.63 8.05 -15.56
N GLY A 57 -1.38 7.98 -14.25
CA GLY A 57 -2.41 8.02 -13.21
C GLY A 57 -2.00 7.21 -11.99
N HIS A 58 -2.06 7.83 -10.82
CA HIS A 58 -1.71 7.22 -9.53
C HIS A 58 -2.68 7.65 -8.43
N VAL A 59 -2.61 6.99 -7.26
CA VAL A 59 -3.44 7.36 -6.11
C VAL A 59 -3.01 8.75 -5.62
N PRO A 60 -3.93 9.72 -5.44
CA PRO A 60 -3.59 11.05 -4.94
C PRO A 60 -2.73 11.00 -3.67
N GLY A 61 -1.66 11.79 -3.61
CA GLY A 61 -0.72 11.80 -2.47
C GLY A 61 0.33 10.68 -2.49
N ALA A 62 0.29 9.75 -3.44
CA ALA A 62 1.31 8.72 -3.58
C ALA A 62 2.64 9.29 -4.13
N ARG A 63 3.74 8.70 -3.68
CA ARG A 63 5.09 8.94 -4.23
C ARG A 63 5.52 7.76 -5.09
N ASN A 64 6.11 8.02 -6.26
CA ASN A 64 6.63 6.94 -7.08
C ASN A 64 7.99 6.43 -6.58
N LEU A 65 8.05 5.15 -6.24
CA LEU A 65 9.30 4.44 -5.95
C LEU A 65 9.20 3.01 -6.47
N PRO A 66 9.60 2.75 -7.73
CA PRO A 66 9.49 1.42 -8.32
C PRO A 66 10.15 0.37 -7.43
N HIS A 67 9.50 -0.78 -7.21
CA HIS A 67 9.95 -1.74 -6.19
C HIS A 67 11.43 -2.15 -6.31
N ARG A 68 12.00 -2.18 -7.52
CA ARG A 68 13.42 -2.53 -7.76
C ARG A 68 14.41 -1.44 -7.35
N LYS A 69 13.93 -0.22 -7.11
CA LYS A 69 14.73 0.95 -6.75
C LYS A 69 14.64 1.27 -5.25
N ILE A 70 13.92 0.47 -4.47
CA ILE A 70 13.89 0.57 -3.01
C ILE A 70 15.25 0.11 -2.48
N ILE A 71 16.04 1.07 -2.01
CA ILE A 71 17.36 0.92 -1.41
C ILE A 71 17.48 1.92 -0.25
N GLU A 72 18.40 1.67 0.68
CA GLU A 72 18.58 2.48 1.89
C GLU A 72 18.71 3.98 1.61
N SER A 73 19.51 4.39 0.62
CA SER A 73 19.71 5.81 0.29
C SER A 73 18.45 6.54 -0.17
N LYS A 74 17.46 5.82 -0.72
CA LYS A 74 16.16 6.39 -1.09
C LYS A 74 15.23 6.60 0.10
N LEU A 75 15.56 6.02 1.25
CA LEU A 75 14.77 6.09 2.48
C LEU A 75 15.41 6.99 3.55
N ALA A 76 16.60 7.54 3.28
CA ALA A 76 17.38 8.32 4.24
C ALA A 76 16.68 9.61 4.71
N GLY A 77 15.77 10.16 3.90
CA GLY A 77 14.97 11.34 4.27
C GLY A 77 13.74 11.05 5.13
N TYR A 78 13.44 9.78 5.42
CA TYR A 78 12.30 9.40 6.26
C TYR A 78 12.78 8.93 7.64
N PRO A 79 12.06 9.26 8.72
CA PRO A 79 12.23 8.62 10.02
C PRO A 79 12.20 7.08 9.93
N ALA A 80 12.91 6.41 10.85
CA ALA A 80 13.04 4.95 10.84
C ALA A 80 11.71 4.22 11.05
N ASP A 81 10.82 4.83 11.83
CA ASP A 81 9.48 4.36 12.19
C ASP A 81 8.40 4.80 11.20
N THR A 82 8.75 5.52 10.12
CA THR A 82 7.79 5.88 9.07
C THR A 82 7.11 4.62 8.52
N LEU A 83 5.78 4.57 8.66
CA LEU A 83 4.97 3.55 8.03
C LEU A 83 4.90 3.81 6.53
N PHE A 84 5.30 2.82 5.74
CA PHE A 84 5.09 2.82 4.31
C PHE A 84 3.86 1.98 3.96
N VAL A 85 3.02 2.49 3.07
CA VAL A 85 1.95 1.72 2.43
C VAL A 85 2.32 1.56 0.97
N VAL A 86 2.41 0.34 0.46
CA VAL A 86 2.82 0.07 -0.92
C VAL A 86 1.67 -0.48 -1.75
N TYR A 87 1.55 -0.02 -3.00
CA TYR A 87 0.58 -0.56 -3.95
C TYR A 87 1.17 -0.74 -5.36
N CYS A 88 0.53 -1.61 -6.15
CA CYS A 88 0.85 -1.84 -7.55
C CYS A 88 -0.41 -1.72 -8.42
N ALA A 89 -0.39 -2.26 -9.64
CA ALA A 89 -1.50 -2.18 -10.59
C ALA A 89 -2.79 -2.81 -10.05
N GLY A 90 -2.69 -3.94 -9.36
CA GLY A 90 -3.86 -4.65 -8.84
C GLY A 90 -3.54 -6.03 -8.27
N PRO A 91 -4.55 -6.88 -8.03
CA PRO A 91 -4.40 -8.22 -7.43
C PRO A 91 -3.46 -9.15 -8.21
N HIS A 92 -3.30 -8.94 -9.52
CA HIS A 92 -2.40 -9.72 -10.37
C HIS A 92 -0.94 -9.24 -10.36
N CYS A 93 -0.60 -8.23 -9.55
CA CYS A 93 0.76 -7.69 -9.47
C CYS A 93 1.48 -8.07 -8.16
N ASN A 94 2.57 -8.84 -8.29
CA ASN A 94 3.49 -9.13 -7.17
C ASN A 94 4.43 -7.97 -6.78
N GLY A 95 4.33 -6.82 -7.44
CA GLY A 95 5.21 -5.67 -7.23
C GLY A 95 5.11 -5.10 -5.81
N ALA A 96 3.90 -4.97 -5.28
CA ALA A 96 3.67 -4.45 -3.93
C ALA A 96 4.26 -5.38 -2.86
N ALA A 97 4.02 -6.69 -2.94
CA ALA A 97 4.63 -7.66 -2.04
C ALA A 97 6.18 -7.64 -2.10
N ARG A 98 6.74 -7.51 -3.31
CA ARG A 98 8.19 -7.37 -3.52
C ARG A 98 8.76 -6.07 -2.93
N ALA A 99 7.97 -5.00 -2.90
CA ALA A 99 8.34 -3.75 -2.27
C ALA A 99 8.31 -3.87 -0.74
N ALA A 100 7.23 -4.44 -0.18
CA ALA A 100 7.10 -4.69 1.24
C ALA A 100 8.27 -5.53 1.79
N ILE A 101 8.66 -6.60 1.09
CA ILE A 101 9.84 -7.41 1.47
C ILE A 101 11.12 -6.57 1.52
N ARG A 102 11.32 -5.64 0.57
CA ARG A 102 12.53 -4.78 0.55
C ARG A 102 12.52 -3.78 1.70
N LEU A 103 11.39 -3.13 1.96
CA LEU A 103 11.21 -2.21 3.08
C LEU A 103 11.44 -2.92 4.42
N ALA A 104 10.83 -4.10 4.61
CA ALA A 104 11.00 -4.90 5.82
C ALA A 104 12.47 -5.35 6.02
N ARG A 105 13.18 -5.74 4.96
CA ARG A 105 14.62 -6.06 5.02
C ARG A 105 15.49 -4.85 5.40
N LEU A 106 15.04 -3.64 5.09
CA LEU A 106 15.66 -2.38 5.49
C LEU A 106 15.16 -1.89 6.85
N GLY A 107 14.42 -2.72 7.60
CA GLY A 107 13.92 -2.39 8.93
C GLY A 107 12.80 -1.35 8.94
N ARG A 108 12.10 -1.13 7.82
CA ARG A 108 11.04 -0.12 7.72
C ARG A 108 9.66 -0.75 7.92
N PRO A 109 8.79 -0.19 8.78
CA PRO A 109 7.40 -0.63 8.89
C PRO A 109 6.68 -0.50 7.56
N VAL A 110 5.92 -1.53 7.18
CA VAL A 110 5.23 -1.55 5.89
C VAL A 110 3.92 -2.33 5.93
N LYS A 111 2.91 -1.78 5.26
CA LYS A 111 1.68 -2.47 4.87
C LYS A 111 1.51 -2.49 3.36
N LEU A 112 0.78 -3.48 2.85
CA LEU A 112 0.36 -3.57 1.46
C LEU A 112 -1.06 -3.03 1.32
N MET A 113 -1.29 -2.09 0.39
CA MET A 113 -2.65 -1.71 0.02
C MET A 113 -3.21 -2.72 -0.97
N ILE A 114 -4.17 -3.54 -0.53
CA ILE A 114 -4.80 -4.55 -1.37
C ILE A 114 -5.69 -3.89 -2.43
N GLY A 115 -5.97 -4.60 -3.52
CA GLY A 115 -6.73 -4.06 -4.67
C GLY A 115 -5.89 -3.21 -5.62
N GLY A 116 -4.87 -2.48 -5.15
CA GLY A 116 -4.01 -1.63 -5.98
C GLY A 116 -4.80 -0.59 -6.77
N VAL A 117 -4.28 -0.15 -7.92
CA VAL A 117 -4.97 0.84 -8.77
C VAL A 117 -6.31 0.33 -9.32
N THR A 118 -6.41 -0.96 -9.65
CA THR A 118 -7.70 -1.54 -10.10
C THR A 118 -8.75 -1.44 -9.00
N GLY A 119 -8.42 -1.83 -7.77
CA GLY A 119 -9.36 -1.74 -6.64
C GLY A 119 -9.76 -0.30 -6.32
N TRP A 120 -8.79 0.62 -6.35
CA TRP A 120 -9.05 2.06 -6.19
C TRP A 120 -10.09 2.59 -7.18
N LEU A 121 -9.96 2.21 -8.45
CA LEU A 121 -10.90 2.59 -9.51
C LEU A 121 -12.26 1.88 -9.37
N ASP A 122 -12.26 0.61 -8.96
CA ASP A 122 -13.49 -0.18 -8.75
C ASP A 122 -14.35 0.40 -7.61
N GLU A 123 -13.73 1.03 -6.61
CA GLU A 123 -14.40 1.78 -5.53
C GLU A 123 -14.93 3.16 -5.98
N GLY A 124 -14.63 3.58 -7.21
CA GLY A 124 -15.09 4.84 -7.78
C GLY A 124 -14.19 6.04 -7.47
N PHE A 125 -12.99 5.82 -6.95
CA PHE A 125 -12.06 6.90 -6.63
C PHE A 125 -11.26 7.37 -7.85
N ALA A 126 -10.96 8.66 -7.89
CA ALA A 126 -10.19 9.27 -8.97
C ALA A 126 -8.68 9.05 -8.78
N LEU A 127 -7.95 8.90 -9.89
CA LEU A 127 -6.49 8.99 -9.92
C LEU A 127 -6.05 10.45 -10.10
N SER A 128 -4.88 10.77 -9.57
CA SER A 128 -4.16 12.01 -9.88
C SER A 128 -3.07 11.78 -10.92
N ASN A 129 -2.71 12.84 -11.63
CA ASN A 129 -1.54 12.92 -12.53
C ASN A 129 -0.51 13.94 -12.01
N ASP A 130 -0.67 14.42 -10.78
CA ASP A 130 0.19 15.44 -10.19
C ASP A 130 1.55 14.84 -9.83
N VAL A 131 2.63 15.45 -10.30
CA VAL A 131 3.97 14.98 -9.95
C VAL A 131 4.36 15.57 -8.59
N GLN A 132 4.18 14.80 -7.51
CA GLN A 132 4.77 15.19 -6.23
C GLN A 132 6.30 15.07 -6.27
N PRO A 133 7.06 16.11 -5.87
CA PRO A 133 8.51 16.04 -5.82
C PRO A 133 8.95 14.98 -4.80
N ALA A 134 10.03 14.25 -5.12
CA ALA A 134 10.52 13.12 -4.32
C ALA A 134 10.98 13.49 -2.89
N ASN A 135 11.09 14.79 -2.56
CA ASN A 135 11.42 15.29 -1.23
C ASN A 135 10.58 16.55 -0.98
N ALA A 136 9.43 16.42 -0.31
CA ALA A 136 8.92 17.51 0.49
C ALA A 136 9.65 17.43 1.82
N GLU A 137 10.57 18.38 2.05
CA GLU A 137 11.20 18.61 3.34
C GLU A 137 10.11 18.64 4.42
N ALA A 138 10.27 17.79 5.44
CA ALA A 138 9.57 17.97 6.69
C ALA A 138 10.02 19.33 7.24
N ALA A 139 9.11 20.30 7.23
CA ALA A 139 9.23 21.52 8.01
C ALA A 139 9.03 21.20 9.50
#